data_AF-A0A7L1ARU7-F1
#
_entry.id   AF-A0A7L1ARU7-F1
#
_cell.length_a   1.000
_cell.length_b   1.000
_cell.length_c   1.000
_cell.angle_alpha   90.00
_cell.angle_beta   90.00
_cell.angle_gamma   90.00
#
_symmetry.space_group_name_H-M   'P 1'
#
loop_
_entity.id
_entity.type
_entity.pdbx_description
1 polymer ?
#
loop_
_entity_poly.entity_id
_entity_poly.type
_entity_poly.pdbx_seq_one_letter_code
_entity_poly.pdbx_strand_id
1 'polypeptide(L)'
;DYLFKLLLIGDSGVGKSCLLLRFADDTYTESYISTIGVDFKIRTIELDGKTIKLQIWDTAGQERFRTITSSYYRGAHGIIVVYDVTDQESFNNVKQWLQEIDRYASENVNKLLVGNKCDLTTKKVVDYTTAKEFADSLGIPFLETSAKNATNVEQSFMTMAAEIKKRMGPGATAGGAEKSNVKIQSTPVKQSSGGCC
;
A
#
# COMPACT_ATOMS: atom_id res chain seq x y z
N ASP A 1 19.79 -8.51 -0.94
CA ASP A 1 18.90 -7.59 -0.22
C ASP A 1 17.74 -7.19 -1.13
N TYR A 2 16.54 -6.96 -0.58
CA TYR A 2 15.31 -6.77 -1.36
C TYR A 2 14.75 -5.35 -1.22
N LEU A 3 14.05 -4.88 -2.26
CA LEU A 3 13.27 -3.65 -2.25
C LEU A 3 11.84 -3.98 -2.68
N PHE A 4 10.86 -3.82 -1.79
CA PHE A 4 9.47 -4.08 -2.10
C PHE A 4 8.66 -2.79 -2.06
N LYS A 5 7.89 -2.55 -3.12
CA LYS A 5 6.89 -1.50 -3.21
C LYS A 5 5.54 -2.03 -2.72
N LEU A 6 5.01 -1.46 -1.64
CA LEU A 6 3.70 -1.76 -1.07
C LEU A 6 2.74 -0.59 -1.29
N LEU A 7 1.45 -0.88 -1.48
CA LEU A 7 0.41 0.13 -1.61
C LEU A 7 -0.70 -0.14 -0.59
N LEU A 8 -1.14 0.89 0.13
CA LEU A 8 -2.33 0.84 0.98
C LEU A 8 -3.51 1.42 0.21
N ILE A 9 -4.59 0.65 0.09
CA ILE A 9 -5.85 1.08 -0.54
C ILE A 9 -7.04 0.76 0.36
N GLY A 10 -8.19 1.37 0.08
CA GLY A 10 -9.39 1.28 0.91
C GLY A 10 -10.09 2.62 1.05
N ASP A 11 -11.28 2.62 1.61
CA ASP A 11 -12.12 3.83 1.71
C ASP A 11 -11.49 4.92 2.59
N SER A 12 -12.01 6.13 2.46
CA SER A 12 -11.59 7.26 3.30
C SER A 12 -11.93 6.98 4.77
N GLY A 13 -11.02 7.30 5.69
CA GLY A 13 -11.29 7.17 7.14
C GLY A 13 -11.14 5.76 7.73
N VAL A 14 -10.86 4.73 6.93
CA VAL A 14 -10.62 3.36 7.43
C VAL A 14 -9.31 3.23 8.23
N GLY A 15 -8.41 4.21 8.14
CA GLY A 15 -7.18 4.30 8.94
C GLY A 15 -5.89 3.81 8.27
N LYS A 16 -5.81 3.85 6.93
CA LYS A 16 -4.60 3.53 6.16
C LYS A 16 -3.37 4.33 6.60
N SER A 17 -3.50 5.65 6.69
CA SER A 17 -2.44 6.55 7.14
C SER A 17 -2.03 6.27 8.59
N CYS A 18 -3.00 5.96 9.45
CA CYS A 18 -2.72 5.60 10.84
C CYS A 18 -1.94 4.28 10.94
N LEU A 19 -2.27 3.28 10.12
CA LEU A 19 -1.49 2.03 10.02
C LEU A 19 -0.08 2.29 9.52
N LEU A 20 0.08 3.14 8.49
CA LEU A 20 1.39 3.53 7.97
C LEU A 20 2.24 4.22 9.04
N LEU A 21 1.69 5.24 9.72
CA LEU A 21 2.41 5.99 10.75
C LEU A 21 2.73 5.13 11.96
N ARG A 22 1.80 4.27 12.38
CA ARG A 22 2.06 3.32 13.47
C ARG A 22 3.17 2.35 13.10
N PHE A 23 3.21 1.86 11.87
CA PHE A 23 4.29 1.00 11.41
C PHE A 23 5.61 1.76 11.22
N ALA A 24 5.62 2.93 10.58
CA ALA A 24 6.87 3.61 10.23
C ALA A 24 7.52 4.32 11.42
N ASP A 25 6.71 4.99 12.24
CA ASP A 25 7.18 5.95 13.25
C ASP A 25 6.77 5.56 14.69
N ASP A 26 6.05 4.45 14.87
CA ASP A 26 5.43 4.03 16.15
C ASP A 26 4.60 5.13 16.82
N THR A 27 3.89 5.91 16.01
CA THR A 27 3.01 7.00 16.48
C THR A 27 1.55 6.76 16.09
N TYR A 28 0.65 7.32 16.89
CA TYR A 28 -0.77 7.39 16.60
C TYR A 28 -1.32 8.74 17.04
N THR A 29 -2.17 9.34 16.21
CA THR A 29 -2.81 10.62 16.49
C THR A 29 -4.31 10.47 16.24
N GLU A 30 -5.14 10.89 17.21
CA GLU A 30 -6.60 10.82 17.10
C GLU A 30 -7.17 11.88 16.14
N SER A 31 -6.50 13.03 16.01
CA SER A 31 -6.88 14.05 15.04
C SER A 31 -6.51 13.59 13.63
N TYR A 32 -7.45 12.92 12.97
CA TYR A 32 -7.31 12.51 11.57
C TYR A 32 -7.46 13.74 10.66
N ILE A 33 -6.38 14.05 9.93
CA ILE A 33 -6.42 14.96 8.79
C ILE A 33 -6.52 14.09 7.54
N SER A 34 -7.53 14.32 6.70
CA SER A 34 -7.69 13.60 5.44
C SER A 34 -6.44 13.71 4.58
N THR A 35 -5.90 12.57 4.14
CA THR A 35 -4.74 12.53 3.23
C THR A 35 -5.05 13.27 1.94
N ILE A 36 -4.28 14.32 1.64
CA ILE A 36 -4.37 15.04 0.38
C ILE A 36 -3.38 14.37 -0.59
N GLY A 37 -3.90 13.63 -1.57
CA GLY A 37 -3.06 12.95 -2.56
C GLY A 37 -2.49 11.62 -2.07
N VAL A 38 -1.17 11.46 -2.09
CA VAL A 38 -0.45 10.23 -1.76
C VAL A 38 0.75 10.57 -0.86
N ASP A 39 0.92 9.83 0.23
CA ASP A 39 2.08 9.91 1.11
C ASP A 39 2.95 8.65 0.98
N PHE A 40 4.21 8.75 1.38
CA PHE A 40 5.21 7.72 1.15
C PHE A 40 6.20 7.62 2.31
N LYS A 41 6.39 6.40 2.84
CA LYS A 41 7.39 6.10 3.86
C LYS A 41 8.26 4.92 3.45
N ILE A 42 9.50 4.94 3.92
CA ILE A 42 10.45 3.83 3.79
C ILE A 42 10.75 3.26 5.16
N ARG A 43 10.60 1.95 5.33
CA ARG A 43 11.06 1.23 6.52
C ARG A 43 11.86 0.01 6.10
N THR A 44 13.02 -0.18 6.72
CA THR A 44 13.84 -1.39 6.51
C THR A 44 13.51 -2.40 7.61
N ILE A 45 13.26 -3.63 7.21
CA ILE A 45 12.99 -4.76 8.11
C ILE A 45 13.99 -5.89 7.85
N GLU A 46 14.17 -6.77 8.82
CA GLU A 46 14.89 -8.03 8.66
C GLU A 46 13.91 -9.20 8.62
N LEU A 47 14.03 -10.07 7.60
CA LEU A 47 13.16 -11.23 7.42
C LEU A 47 13.99 -12.43 6.92
N ASP A 48 14.04 -13.51 7.70
CA ASP A 48 14.88 -14.70 7.53
C ASP A 48 16.34 -14.36 7.14
N GLY A 49 16.98 -13.51 7.95
CA GLY A 49 18.38 -13.10 7.73
C GLY A 49 18.62 -12.28 6.46
N LYS A 50 17.57 -11.72 5.85
CA LYS A 50 17.65 -10.81 4.71
C LYS A 50 17.12 -9.44 5.08
N THR A 51 17.84 -8.41 4.68
CA THR A 51 17.42 -7.02 4.83
C THR A 51 16.49 -6.65 3.67
N ILE A 52 15.28 -6.19 4.02
CA ILE A 52 14.24 -5.81 3.07
C ILE A 52 13.86 -4.36 3.30
N LYS A 53 14.01 -3.54 2.27
CA LYS A 53 13.54 -2.16 2.28
C LYS A 53 12.11 -2.12 1.75
N LEU A 54 11.17 -1.73 2.60
CA LEU A 54 9.77 -1.54 2.25
C LEU A 54 9.53 -0.08 1.85
N GLN A 55 8.96 0.11 0.68
CA GLN A 55 8.51 1.38 0.12
C GLN A 55 6.98 1.40 0.17
N ILE A 56 6.41 2.06 1.16
CA ILE A 56 4.97 1.98 1.44
C ILE A 56 4.31 3.27 0.99
N TRP A 57 3.36 3.13 0.08
CA TRP A 57 2.58 4.23 -0.49
C TRP A 57 1.20 4.25 0.18
N ASP A 58 0.87 5.34 0.84
CA ASP A 58 -0.46 5.59 1.42
C ASP A 58 -1.28 6.46 0.48
N THR A 59 -2.51 6.04 0.19
CA THR A 59 -3.36 6.69 -0.81
C THR A 59 -4.56 7.36 -0.17
N ALA A 60 -4.99 8.51 -0.72
CA ALA A 60 -6.27 9.10 -0.36
C ALA A 60 -7.41 8.14 -0.71
N GLY A 61 -8.26 7.85 0.27
CA GLY A 61 -9.41 6.94 0.10
C GLY A 61 -10.69 7.61 -0.45
N GLN A 62 -10.65 8.89 -0.83
CA GLN A 62 -11.82 9.56 -1.40
C GLN A 62 -12.03 9.12 -2.85
N GLU A 63 -13.27 8.84 -3.23
CA GLU A 63 -13.63 8.47 -4.61
C GLU A 63 -13.17 9.51 -5.64
N ARG A 64 -13.17 10.80 -5.28
CA ARG A 64 -12.69 11.90 -6.14
C ARG A 64 -11.23 11.76 -6.57
N PHE A 65 -10.42 10.98 -5.84
CA PHE A 65 -9.01 10.77 -6.16
C PHE A 65 -8.71 9.38 -6.75
N ARG A 66 -9.69 8.47 -6.87
CA ARG A 66 -9.51 7.10 -7.41
C ARG A 66 -8.85 7.09 -8.80
N THR A 67 -9.13 8.08 -9.65
CA THR A 67 -8.49 8.21 -10.97
C THR A 67 -6.98 8.48 -10.88
N ILE A 68 -6.54 9.29 -9.90
CA ILE A 68 -5.13 9.65 -9.68
C ILE A 68 -4.34 8.43 -9.17
N THR A 69 -5.00 7.58 -8.38
CA THR A 69 -4.38 6.42 -7.72
C THR A 69 -3.96 5.31 -8.69
N SER A 70 -4.57 5.24 -9.87
CA SER A 70 -4.31 4.21 -10.90
C SER A 70 -2.82 4.07 -11.25
N SER A 71 -2.08 5.17 -11.31
CA SER A 71 -0.64 5.18 -11.62
C SER A 71 0.24 4.49 -10.54
N TYR A 72 -0.24 4.43 -9.30
CA TYR A 72 0.51 3.88 -8.16
C TYR A 72 0.46 2.36 -8.09
N TYR A 73 -0.59 1.74 -8.65
CA TYR A 73 -0.71 0.28 -8.75
C TYR A 73 0.41 -0.34 -9.59
N ARG A 74 0.90 0.39 -10.60
CA ARG A 74 1.97 -0.11 -11.48
C ARG A 74 3.27 -0.31 -10.70
N GLY A 75 3.81 -1.53 -10.78
CA GLY A 75 5.05 -1.93 -10.10
C GLY A 75 4.90 -2.15 -8.59
N ALA A 76 3.67 -2.15 -8.05
CA ALA A 76 3.43 -2.63 -6.69
C ALA A 76 3.76 -4.13 -6.62
N HIS A 77 4.54 -4.52 -5.61
CA HIS A 77 4.86 -5.92 -5.35
C HIS A 77 3.77 -6.58 -4.51
N GLY A 78 3.17 -5.80 -3.59
CA GLY A 78 1.99 -6.19 -2.83
C GLY A 78 1.09 -5.00 -2.51
N ILE A 79 -0.19 -5.29 -2.30
CA ILE A 79 -1.24 -4.31 -2.02
C ILE A 79 -2.03 -4.78 -0.80
N ILE A 80 -2.18 -3.88 0.17
CA ILE A 80 -2.95 -4.11 1.39
C ILE A 80 -4.27 -3.36 1.24
N VAL A 81 -5.37 -4.10 1.24
CA VAL A 81 -6.73 -3.55 1.18
C VAL A 81 -7.25 -3.42 2.61
N VAL A 82 -7.55 -2.20 3.02
CA VAL A 82 -7.95 -1.87 4.39
C VAL A 82 -9.43 -1.50 4.41
N TYR A 83 -10.19 -2.11 5.32
CA TYR A 83 -11.53 -1.68 5.70
C TYR A 83 -11.60 -1.43 7.21
N ASP A 84 -12.68 -0.83 7.69
CA ASP A 84 -12.94 -0.59 9.11
C ASP A 84 -13.96 -1.61 9.63
N VAL A 85 -13.62 -2.34 10.68
CA VAL A 85 -14.52 -3.37 11.26
C VAL A 85 -15.81 -2.78 11.86
N THR A 86 -15.85 -1.47 12.08
CA THR A 86 -17.02 -0.72 12.58
C THR A 86 -17.87 -0.11 11.46
N ASP A 87 -17.47 -0.28 10.19
CA ASP A 87 -18.15 0.25 9.02
C ASP A 87 -18.39 -0.84 7.96
N GLN A 88 -19.63 -1.29 7.88
CA GLN A 88 -20.07 -2.33 6.93
C GLN A 88 -19.93 -1.89 5.48
N GLU A 89 -20.10 -0.60 5.18
CA GLU A 89 -19.98 -0.09 3.81
C GLU A 89 -18.52 -0.19 3.33
N SER A 90 -17.57 0.15 4.21
CA SER A 90 -16.15 0.01 3.92
C SER A 90 -15.75 -1.43 3.57
N PHE A 91 -16.36 -2.43 4.23
CA PHE A 91 -16.15 -3.84 3.92
C PHE A 91 -16.81 -4.24 2.59
N ASN A 92 -18.03 -3.78 2.32
CA ASN A 92 -18.71 -4.05 1.06
C ASN A 92 -17.93 -3.51 -0.14
N ASN A 93 -17.30 -2.34 0.02
CA ASN A 93 -16.48 -1.69 -1.01
C ASN A 93 -15.15 -2.40 -1.29
N VAL A 94 -14.71 -3.34 -0.46
CA VAL A 94 -13.49 -4.16 -0.71
C VAL A 94 -13.55 -4.84 -2.08
N LYS A 95 -14.72 -5.32 -2.52
CA LYS A 95 -14.89 -5.93 -3.85
C LYS A 95 -14.53 -4.96 -4.97
N GLN A 96 -14.88 -3.69 -4.84
CA GLN A 96 -14.52 -2.66 -5.84
C GLN A 96 -13.01 -2.41 -5.84
N TRP A 97 -12.39 -2.33 -4.66
CA TRP A 97 -10.94 -2.17 -4.55
C TRP A 97 -10.16 -3.35 -5.15
N LEU A 98 -10.66 -4.57 -4.99
CA LEU A 98 -10.08 -5.76 -5.64
C LEU A 98 -10.21 -5.69 -7.18
N GLN A 99 -11.35 -5.23 -7.71
CA GLN A 99 -11.51 -5.01 -9.15
C GLN A 99 -10.54 -3.93 -9.68
N GLU A 100 -10.24 -2.89 -8.90
CA GLU A 100 -9.22 -1.90 -9.27
C GLU A 100 -7.82 -2.52 -9.31
N ILE A 101 -7.48 -3.37 -8.34
CA ILE A 101 -6.21 -4.12 -8.35
C ILE A 101 -6.12 -4.95 -9.63
N ASP A 102 -7.16 -5.72 -9.96
CA ASP A 102 -7.16 -6.58 -11.14
C ASP A 102 -7.07 -5.79 -12.45
N ARG A 103 -7.54 -4.52 -12.45
CA ARG A 103 -7.50 -3.64 -13.62
C ARG A 103 -6.14 -2.96 -13.83
N TYR A 104 -5.46 -2.54 -12.75
CA TYR A 104 -4.29 -1.64 -12.85
C TYR A 104 -2.98 -2.23 -12.33
N ALA A 105 -3.02 -3.24 -11.45
CA ALA A 105 -1.82 -3.87 -10.92
C ALA A 105 -1.28 -4.97 -11.85
N SER A 106 -0.08 -5.45 -11.55
CA SER A 106 0.47 -6.62 -12.24
C SER A 106 -0.27 -7.89 -11.81
N GLU A 107 -0.49 -8.83 -12.73
CA GLU A 107 -1.26 -10.08 -12.49
C GLU A 107 -0.81 -10.84 -11.24
N ASN A 108 0.50 -10.83 -10.94
CA ASN A 108 1.08 -11.58 -9.84
C ASN A 108 1.16 -10.81 -8.51
N VAL A 109 0.58 -9.62 -8.39
CA VAL A 109 0.67 -8.79 -7.18
C VAL A 109 0.13 -9.53 -5.95
N ASN A 110 0.88 -9.50 -4.83
CA ASN A 110 0.40 -10.08 -3.58
C ASN A 110 -0.70 -9.20 -2.99
N LYS A 111 -1.75 -9.79 -2.46
CA LYS A 111 -2.90 -9.09 -1.88
C LYS A 111 -3.04 -9.50 -0.41
N LEU A 112 -3.40 -8.57 0.46
CA LEU A 112 -3.69 -8.82 1.88
C LEU A 112 -4.94 -8.03 2.26
N LEU A 113 -5.90 -8.68 2.92
CA LEU A 113 -7.05 -8.00 3.50
C LEU A 113 -6.77 -7.63 4.96
N VAL A 114 -7.06 -6.39 5.34
CA VAL A 114 -6.90 -5.89 6.70
C VAL A 114 -8.20 -5.25 7.20
N GLY A 115 -8.75 -5.77 8.29
CA GLY A 115 -9.83 -5.13 9.04
C GLY A 115 -9.26 -4.28 10.17
N ASN A 116 -9.25 -2.97 10.03
CA ASN A 116 -8.68 -2.06 11.01
C ASN A 116 -9.71 -1.65 12.08
N LYS A 117 -9.23 -1.04 13.17
CA LYS A 117 -10.00 -0.57 14.34
C LYS A 117 -10.63 -1.70 15.16
N CYS A 118 -9.98 -2.86 15.23
CA CYS A 118 -10.45 -3.99 16.03
C CYS A 118 -10.48 -3.72 17.55
N ASP A 119 -9.87 -2.62 18.01
CA ASP A 119 -10.01 -2.13 19.38
C ASP A 119 -11.42 -1.66 19.73
N LEU A 120 -12.24 -1.30 18.74
CA LEU A 120 -13.62 -0.82 18.94
C LEU A 120 -14.64 -1.98 19.00
N THR A 121 -14.43 -2.92 19.93
CA THR A 121 -15.20 -4.17 20.02
C THR A 121 -16.71 -3.98 20.11
N THR A 122 -17.19 -2.94 20.82
CA THR A 122 -18.63 -2.65 20.98
C THR A 122 -19.28 -2.02 19.75
N LYS A 123 -18.49 -1.47 18.83
CA LYS A 123 -18.96 -0.86 17.57
C LYS A 123 -18.71 -1.76 16.37
N LYS A 124 -18.14 -2.94 16.57
CA LYS A 124 -17.83 -3.89 15.51
C LYS A 124 -19.13 -4.35 14.86
N VAL A 125 -19.21 -4.22 13.54
CA VAL A 125 -20.36 -4.64 12.72
C VAL A 125 -19.97 -5.70 11.68
N VAL A 126 -18.68 -5.82 11.36
CA VAL A 126 -18.16 -6.85 10.46
C VAL A 126 -17.57 -7.98 11.28
N ASP A 127 -18.19 -9.16 11.22
CA ASP A 127 -17.70 -10.34 11.93
C ASP A 127 -16.38 -10.87 11.35
N TYR A 128 -15.49 -11.30 12.25
CA TYR A 128 -14.19 -11.86 11.85
C TYR A 128 -14.36 -13.05 10.90
N THR A 129 -15.29 -13.96 11.24
CA THR A 129 -15.55 -15.18 10.47
C THR A 129 -15.99 -14.85 9.05
N THR A 130 -16.91 -13.89 8.88
CA THR A 130 -17.39 -13.46 7.57
C THR A 130 -16.28 -12.84 6.73
N ALA A 131 -15.46 -11.96 7.31
CA ALA A 131 -14.33 -11.37 6.61
C ALA A 131 -13.24 -12.40 6.26
N LYS A 132 -13.02 -13.38 7.15
CA LYS A 132 -12.08 -14.47 6.95
C LYS A 132 -12.52 -15.41 5.82
N GLU A 133 -13.78 -15.84 5.82
CA GLU A 133 -14.37 -16.66 4.75
C GLU A 133 -14.31 -15.94 3.40
N PHE A 134 -14.59 -14.63 3.40
CA PHE A 134 -14.46 -13.81 2.19
C PHE A 134 -13.01 -13.80 1.67
N ALA A 135 -12.02 -13.56 2.53
CA ALA A 135 -10.61 -13.58 2.15
C ALA A 135 -10.14 -14.96 1.67
N ASP A 136 -10.58 -16.04 2.33
CA ASP A 136 -10.26 -17.41 1.96
C ASP A 136 -10.85 -17.80 0.61
N SER A 137 -12.07 -17.34 0.29
CA SER A 137 -12.69 -17.54 -1.02
C SER A 137 -11.90 -16.90 -2.18
N LEU A 138 -11.08 -15.89 -1.86
CA LEU A 138 -10.20 -15.20 -2.80
C LEU A 138 -8.75 -15.72 -2.75
N GLY A 139 -8.44 -16.62 -1.81
CA GLY A 139 -7.09 -17.12 -1.59
C GLY A 139 -6.11 -16.06 -1.09
N ILE A 140 -6.59 -15.02 -0.39
CA ILE A 140 -5.74 -13.95 0.15
C ILE A 140 -5.66 -14.05 1.68
N PRO A 141 -4.51 -13.71 2.31
CA PRO A 141 -4.43 -13.65 3.76
C PRO A 141 -5.33 -12.54 4.34
N PHE A 142 -5.72 -12.71 5.61
CA PHE A 142 -6.55 -11.76 6.34
C PHE A 142 -6.05 -11.56 7.77
N LEU A 143 -6.04 -10.32 8.23
CA LEU A 143 -5.73 -9.93 9.61
C LEU A 143 -6.66 -8.81 10.08
N GLU A 144 -7.07 -8.85 11.34
CA GLU A 144 -7.63 -7.68 12.01
C GLU A 144 -6.51 -6.90 12.72
N THR A 145 -6.55 -5.57 12.63
CA THR A 145 -5.52 -4.67 13.15
C THR A 145 -6.12 -3.52 13.94
N SER A 146 -5.30 -2.90 14.77
CA SER A 146 -5.61 -1.59 15.35
C SER A 146 -4.36 -0.73 15.34
N ALA A 147 -4.40 0.33 14.53
CA ALA A 147 -3.37 1.38 14.58
C ALA A 147 -3.29 2.08 15.95
N LYS A 148 -4.40 2.10 16.71
CA LYS A 148 -4.49 2.78 18.01
C LYS A 148 -3.61 2.10 19.05
N ASN A 149 -3.77 0.79 19.22
CA ASN A 149 -3.04 -0.01 20.23
C ASN A 149 -1.94 -0.92 19.63
N ALA A 150 -1.63 -0.75 18.35
CA ALA A 150 -0.64 -1.51 17.58
C ALA A 150 -0.95 -3.00 17.33
N THR A 151 -2.16 -3.48 17.64
CA THR A 151 -2.55 -4.88 17.40
C THR A 151 -2.36 -5.26 15.93
N ASN A 152 -1.55 -6.29 15.69
CA ASN A 152 -1.24 -6.88 14.38
C ASN A 152 -0.69 -5.90 13.32
N VAL A 153 -0.32 -4.67 13.68
CA VAL A 153 0.19 -3.68 12.71
C VAL A 153 1.49 -4.18 12.10
N GLU A 154 2.50 -4.49 12.93
CA GLU A 154 3.77 -5.07 12.46
C GLU A 154 3.53 -6.35 11.66
N GLN A 155 2.69 -7.25 12.19
CA GLN A 155 2.40 -8.54 11.58
C GLN A 155 1.79 -8.39 10.18
N SER A 156 0.96 -7.39 9.92
CA SER A 156 0.35 -7.17 8.60
C SER A 156 1.41 -6.87 7.52
N PHE A 157 2.36 -5.99 7.81
CA PHE A 157 3.44 -5.64 6.88
C PHE A 157 4.47 -6.76 6.75
N MET A 158 4.77 -7.46 7.84
CA MET A 158 5.68 -8.61 7.82
C MET A 158 5.10 -9.78 7.02
N THR A 159 3.79 -10.07 7.17
CA THR A 159 3.08 -11.09 6.39
C THR A 159 3.13 -10.77 4.90
N MET A 160 2.84 -9.51 4.53
CA MET A 160 2.94 -9.08 3.13
C MET A 160 4.37 -9.22 2.58
N ALA A 161 5.38 -8.80 3.34
CA ALA A 161 6.78 -8.93 2.93
C ALA A 161 7.20 -10.40 2.75
N ALA A 162 6.76 -11.29 3.63
CA ALA A 162 7.00 -12.73 3.54
C ALA A 162 6.34 -13.35 2.30
N GLU A 163 5.09 -13.00 2.02
CA GLU A 163 4.36 -13.49 0.84
C GLU A 163 5.03 -13.03 -0.48
N ILE A 164 5.48 -11.77 -0.54
CA ILE A 164 6.23 -11.26 -1.70
C ILE A 164 7.57 -11.99 -1.84
N LYS A 165 8.32 -12.15 -0.75
CA LYS A 165 9.62 -12.83 -0.76
C LYS A 165 9.48 -14.29 -1.20
N LYS A 166 8.48 -15.01 -0.70
CA LYS A 166 8.16 -16.39 -1.07
C LYS A 166 7.87 -16.51 -2.57
N ARG A 167 7.08 -15.58 -3.13
CA ARG A 167 6.77 -15.52 -4.56
C ARG A 167 8.01 -15.24 -5.42
N MET A 168 8.87 -14.32 -4.97
CA MET A 168 10.05 -13.88 -5.71
C MET A 168 11.15 -14.96 -5.79
N GLY A 169 11.09 -15.98 -4.92
CA GLY A 169 12.04 -17.09 -4.88
C GLY A 169 13.49 -16.65 -4.60
N PRO A 170 14.44 -17.60 -4.52
CA PRO A 170 15.86 -17.30 -4.30
C PRO A 170 16.54 -16.53 -5.45
N GLY A 171 15.87 -16.31 -6.58
CA GLY A 171 16.47 -15.81 -7.82
C GLY A 171 16.13 -14.37 -8.23
N ALA A 172 15.17 -13.69 -7.60
CA ALA A 172 14.75 -12.34 -7.99
C ALA A 172 15.49 -11.21 -7.25
N THR A 173 16.79 -11.38 -7.00
CA THR A 173 17.64 -10.27 -6.56
C THR A 173 18.36 -9.64 -7.75
N ALA A 174 18.35 -8.30 -7.78
CA ALA A 174 19.00 -7.42 -8.75
C ALA A 174 18.24 -7.20 -10.07
N GLY A 175 17.18 -6.40 -9.98
CA GLY A 175 16.55 -5.75 -11.11
C GLY A 175 16.04 -4.37 -10.69
N GLY A 176 16.92 -3.57 -10.09
CA GLY A 176 16.72 -2.13 -10.13
C GLY A 176 16.65 -1.78 -11.61
N ALA A 177 15.44 -1.56 -12.12
CA ALA A 177 15.29 -0.88 -13.37
C ALA A 177 15.94 0.49 -13.17
N GLU A 178 17.20 0.60 -13.57
CA GLU A 178 17.68 1.83 -14.18
C GLU A 178 16.71 2.12 -15.32
N LYS A 179 15.59 2.77 -14.98
CA LYS A 179 15.00 3.71 -15.90
C LYS A 179 16.13 4.67 -16.15
N SER A 180 16.73 4.56 -17.34
CA SER A 180 17.57 5.56 -17.94
C SER A 180 16.86 6.91 -17.78
N ASN A 181 17.22 7.62 -16.71
CA ASN A 181 16.92 9.02 -16.58
C ASN A 181 17.66 9.66 -17.75
N VAL A 182 16.92 9.95 -18.83
CA VAL A 182 17.40 10.84 -19.88
C VAL A 182 17.70 12.16 -19.17
N LYS A 183 18.97 12.39 -18.83
CA LYS A 183 19.47 13.70 -18.41
C LYS A 183 19.29 14.60 -19.61
N ILE A 184 18.17 15.32 -19.66
CA ILE A 184 18.00 16.44 -20.57
C ILE A 184 18.97 17.52 -20.08
N GLN A 185 20.19 17.51 -20.61
CA GLN A 185 21.08 18.66 -20.52
C GLN A 185 20.48 19.73 -21.43
N SER A 186 19.71 20.65 -20.84
CA SER A 186 19.33 21.88 -21.51
C SER A 186 20.60 22.70 -21.75
N THR A 187 21.05 22.75 -23.00
CA THR A 187 22.00 23.77 -23.43
C THR A 187 21.20 25.06 -23.64
N PRO A 188 21.58 26.20 -23.03
CA PRO A 188 20.93 27.46 -23.31
C PRO A 188 21.20 27.84 -24.76
N VAL A 189 20.13 28.14 -25.51
CA VAL A 189 20.22 28.66 -26.87
C VAL A 189 21.00 29.97 -26.83
N LYS A 190 22.21 29.98 -27.38
CA LYS A 190 22.92 31.23 -27.67
C LYS A 190 22.12 31.97 -28.73
N GLN A 191 21.59 33.14 -28.39
CA GLN A 191 21.11 34.10 -29.38
C GLN A 191 22.30 34.53 -30.24
N SER A 192 22.44 33.93 -31.42
CA SER A 192 23.31 34.45 -32.46
C SER A 192 22.56 35.59 -33.17
N SER A 193 22.99 36.80 -32.90
CA SER A 193 22.69 37.97 -33.72
C SER A 193 23.24 37.79 -35.13
N GLY A 194 22.35 37.82 -36.12
CA GLY A 194 22.62 38.50 -37.39
C GLY A 194 22.83 37.63 -38.63
N GLY A 195 21.99 37.89 -39.64
CA GLY A 195 22.43 38.07 -41.03
C GLY A 195 22.55 36.82 -41.90
N CYS A 196 21.84 36.86 -43.04
CA CYS A 196 21.98 35.94 -44.18
C CYS A 196 23.43 35.67 -44.59
N CYS A 197 23.75 34.41 -44.87
CA CYS A 197 23.90 33.84 -46.22
C CYS A 197 24.14 32.32 -46.10
#